data_AF-A0A4Q0RWR3-F1
#
_entry.id   AF-A0A4Q0RWR3-F1
#
_cell.length_a   1.000
_cell.length_b   1.000
_cell.length_c   1.000
_cell.angle_alpha   90.00
_cell.angle_beta   90.00
_cell.angle_gamma   90.00
#
_symmetry.space_group_name_H-M   'P 1'
#
loop_
_entity.id
_entity.type
_entity.pdbx_description
1 polymer ?
#
loop_
_entity_poly.entity_id
_entity_poly.type
_entity_poly.pdbx_seq_one_letter_code
_entity_poly.pdbx_strand_id
1 'polypeptide(L)'
;MPAATPPTIDVLAGAAALDEDIPRVLSLLGAESLEQLGWSRVDKLTLLVPMWGESGTTRDDYVLRLGFQAYRRWPPSALFVNPGTLAYQYPDDQRFVPRLTSNECHTHTAYEKPGGGRMQLVCCSAVLEFYEVLHEVADDHVWRPTDTFYKTIMAIRKAFGSAYGGRS
;
A
#
# COMPACT_ATOMS: atom_id res chain seq x y z
N MET A 1 -3.28 -14.21 -24.09
CA MET A 1 -2.81 -13.36 -22.99
C MET A 1 -1.31 -13.56 -22.88
N PRO A 2 -0.48 -12.52 -23.06
CA PRO A 2 0.96 -12.67 -22.84
C PRO A 2 1.19 -13.05 -21.38
N ALA A 3 2.13 -13.97 -21.12
CA ALA A 3 2.44 -14.47 -19.79
C ALA A 3 2.68 -13.30 -18.82
N ALA A 4 2.02 -13.33 -17.65
CA ALA A 4 2.20 -12.34 -16.60
C ALA A 4 3.68 -12.29 -16.23
N THR A 5 4.37 -11.23 -16.67
CA THR A 5 5.77 -11.03 -16.32
C THR A 5 5.79 -10.60 -14.86
N PRO A 6 6.59 -11.24 -13.98
CA PRO A 6 6.65 -10.85 -12.59
C PRO A 6 7.15 -9.40 -12.47
N PRO A 7 6.79 -8.71 -11.36
CA PRO A 7 7.30 -7.37 -11.13
C PRO A 7 8.82 -7.31 -11.20
N THR A 8 9.32 -6.26 -11.85
CA THR A 8 10.76 -6.05 -12.06
C THR A 8 11.20 -4.89 -11.20
N ILE A 9 12.24 -5.10 -10.38
CA ILE A 9 12.82 -4.09 -9.52
C ILE A 9 13.70 -3.15 -10.36
N ASP A 10 13.43 -1.85 -10.24
CA ASP A 10 14.24 -0.75 -10.76
C ASP A 10 14.17 0.42 -9.77
N VAL A 11 15.09 0.41 -8.82
CA VAL A 11 15.13 1.40 -7.73
C VAL A 11 15.42 2.82 -8.22
N LEU A 12 16.13 2.99 -9.33
CA LEU A 12 16.44 4.31 -9.86
C LEU A 12 15.22 4.90 -10.56
N ALA A 13 14.53 4.11 -11.39
CA ALA A 13 13.27 4.52 -12.00
C ALA A 13 12.20 4.78 -10.95
N GLY A 14 12.13 3.94 -9.91
CA GLY A 14 11.18 4.08 -8.81
C GLY A 14 11.34 5.37 -8.01
N ALA A 15 12.58 5.69 -7.62
CA ALA A 15 12.88 6.94 -6.92
C ALA A 15 12.54 8.17 -7.79
N ALA A 16 12.93 8.16 -9.07
CA ALA A 16 12.67 9.25 -10.00
C ALA A 16 11.16 9.46 -10.24
N ALA A 17 10.40 8.38 -10.39
CA ALA A 17 8.96 8.46 -10.57
C ALA A 17 8.23 8.93 -9.30
N LEU A 18 8.72 8.56 -8.10
CA LEU A 18 8.20 9.13 -6.84
C LEU A 18 8.49 10.64 -6.75
N ASP A 19 9.69 11.08 -7.11
CA ASP A 19 10.06 12.50 -7.15
C ASP A 19 9.15 13.30 -8.09
N GLU A 20 8.76 12.71 -9.23
CA GLU A 20 7.82 13.31 -10.18
C GLU A 20 6.38 13.35 -9.66
N ASP A 21 5.92 12.31 -8.96
CA ASP A 21 4.53 12.19 -8.54
C ASP A 21 4.17 12.94 -7.27
N ILE A 22 5.11 13.12 -6.34
CA ILE A 22 4.86 13.90 -5.12
C ILE A 22 4.24 15.27 -5.43
N PRO A 23 4.85 16.15 -6.26
CA PRO A 23 4.26 17.46 -6.54
C PRO A 23 2.92 17.37 -7.27
N ARG A 24 2.71 16.36 -8.12
CA ARG A 24 1.42 16.13 -8.81
C ARG A 24 0.32 15.76 -7.83
N VAL A 25 0.60 14.87 -6.89
CA VAL A 25 -0.36 14.44 -5.85
C VAL A 25 -0.62 15.55 -4.85
N LEU A 26 0.41 16.31 -4.44
CA LEU A 26 0.24 17.48 -3.57
C LEU A 26 -0.66 18.53 -4.23
N SER A 27 -0.43 18.84 -5.50
CA SER A 27 -1.28 19.76 -6.27
C SER A 27 -2.73 19.26 -6.37
N LEU A 28 -2.95 17.96 -6.61
CA LEU A 28 -4.28 17.36 -6.65
C LEU A 28 -5.03 17.51 -5.32
N LEU A 29 -4.31 17.39 -4.20
CA LEU A 29 -4.85 17.47 -2.85
C LEU A 29 -4.95 18.91 -2.30
N GLY A 30 -4.45 19.91 -3.04
CA GLY A 30 -4.37 21.28 -2.57
C GLY A 30 -3.43 21.46 -1.37
N ALA A 31 -2.40 20.62 -1.27
CA ALA A 31 -1.39 20.69 -0.22
C ALA A 31 -0.07 21.23 -0.79
N GLU A 32 0.67 21.98 0.04
CA GLU A 32 1.98 22.54 -0.31
C GLU A 32 3.11 21.57 0.04
N SER A 33 2.89 20.64 0.98
CA SER A 33 3.91 19.71 1.44
C SER A 33 3.32 18.37 1.94
N LEU A 34 4.18 17.35 2.05
CA LEU A 34 3.80 16.05 2.61
C LEU A 34 3.38 16.16 4.07
N GLU A 35 4.04 17.03 4.82
CA GLU A 35 3.82 17.26 6.25
C GLU A 35 2.42 17.82 6.53
N GLN A 36 1.88 18.68 5.66
CA GLN A 36 0.50 19.16 5.76
C GLN A 36 -0.52 18.02 5.66
N LEU A 37 -0.18 16.94 4.94
CA LEU A 37 -0.99 15.73 4.84
C LEU A 37 -0.70 14.72 5.97
N GLY A 38 0.26 15.03 6.86
CA GLY A 38 0.79 14.11 7.86
C GLY A 38 1.64 12.99 7.26
N TRP A 39 2.04 13.10 5.99
CA TRP A 39 2.85 12.09 5.30
C TRP A 39 4.34 12.37 5.57
N SER A 40 5.14 11.31 5.56
CA SER A 40 6.59 11.44 5.76
C SER A 40 7.35 10.59 4.78
N ARG A 41 8.34 11.18 4.10
CA ARG A 41 9.26 10.46 3.24
C ARG A 41 10.56 10.19 3.98
N VAL A 42 10.77 8.95 4.38
CA VAL A 42 11.92 8.56 5.21
C VAL A 42 13.19 8.29 4.39
N ASP A 43 13.03 7.95 3.11
CA ASP A 43 14.13 7.80 2.15
C ASP A 43 13.62 8.00 0.71
N LYS A 44 14.49 7.81 -0.30
CA LYS A 44 14.14 8.01 -1.71
C LYS A 44 13.06 7.07 -2.24
N LEU A 45 12.79 5.97 -1.57
CA LEU A 45 11.92 4.87 -2.00
C LEU A 45 10.82 4.53 -1.00
N THR A 46 10.64 5.31 0.07
CA THR A 46 9.68 5.01 1.12
C THR A 46 8.85 6.23 1.50
N LEU A 47 7.52 6.07 1.44
CA LEU A 47 6.55 7.04 1.93
C LEU A 47 5.71 6.43 3.05
N LEU A 48 5.58 7.13 4.17
CA LEU A 48 4.70 6.79 5.29
C LEU A 48 3.42 7.62 5.21
N VAL A 49 2.28 6.95 5.31
CA VAL A 49 0.95 7.52 5.18
C VAL A 49 0.12 7.14 6.42
N PRO A 50 -0.35 8.11 7.21
CA PRO A 50 -1.27 7.84 8.30
C PRO A 50 -2.61 7.39 7.71
N MET A 51 -3.13 6.30 8.27
CA MET A 51 -4.42 5.73 7.93
C MET A 51 -5.23 5.53 9.20
N TRP A 52 -6.55 5.53 9.10
CA TRP A 52 -7.42 5.28 10.24
C TRP A 52 -8.71 4.61 9.79
N GLY A 53 -9.28 3.85 10.72
CA GLY A 53 -10.59 3.23 10.58
C GLY A 53 -11.45 3.53 11.79
N GLU A 54 -12.76 3.61 11.58
CA GLU A 54 -13.75 3.76 12.64
C GLU A 54 -14.61 2.51 12.75
N SER A 55 -14.75 1.96 13.95
CA SER A 55 -15.64 0.84 14.26
C SER A 55 -16.45 1.18 15.49
N GLY A 56 -17.76 1.42 15.29
CA GLY A 56 -18.62 1.95 16.35
C GLY A 56 -18.15 3.32 16.82
N THR A 57 -17.78 3.43 18.10
CA THR A 57 -17.25 4.67 18.71
C THR A 57 -15.72 4.72 18.78
N THR A 58 -15.04 3.66 18.32
CA THR A 58 -13.59 3.56 18.39
C THR A 58 -12.96 3.95 17.08
N ARG A 59 -11.97 4.84 17.15
CA ARG A 59 -11.06 5.15 16.04
C ARG A 59 -9.73 4.46 16.29
N ASP A 60 -9.24 3.75 15.29
CA ASP A 60 -7.92 3.14 15.29
C ASP A 60 -7.03 3.79 14.25
N ASP A 61 -5.86 4.27 14.67
CA ASP A 61 -4.84 4.79 13.79
C ASP A 61 -3.80 3.72 13.42
N TYR A 62 -3.32 3.82 12.19
CA TYR A 62 -2.37 2.92 11.54
C TYR A 62 -1.35 3.72 10.73
N VAL A 63 -0.19 3.12 10.48
CA VAL A 63 0.83 3.67 9.57
C VAL A 63 0.96 2.74 8.38
N LEU A 64 0.64 3.23 7.19
CA LEU A 64 0.88 2.54 5.94
C LEU A 64 2.25 2.98 5.39
N ARG A 65 3.13 2.01 5.15
CA ARG A 65 4.39 2.20 4.45
C ARG A 65 4.22 1.81 2.98
N LEU A 66 4.50 2.74 2.08
CA LEU A 66 4.59 2.51 0.65
C LEU A 66 6.04 2.39 0.21
N GLY A 67 6.37 1.34 -0.56
CA GLY A 67 7.69 1.09 -1.13
C GLY A 67 7.68 1.23 -2.66
N PHE A 68 8.74 1.80 -3.22
CA PHE A 68 8.75 2.24 -4.63
C PHE A 68 9.77 1.50 -5.51
N GLN A 69 10.21 0.30 -5.12
CA GLN A 69 11.32 -0.41 -5.78
C GLN A 69 11.00 -0.90 -7.20
N ALA A 70 9.74 -1.12 -7.56
CA ALA A 70 9.28 -1.53 -8.90
C ALA A 70 8.45 -0.44 -9.61
N TYR A 71 8.41 0.76 -9.03
CA TYR A 71 7.59 1.87 -9.48
C TYR A 71 8.20 2.54 -10.72
N ARG A 72 7.46 3.12 -11.67
CA ARG A 72 5.99 3.29 -11.84
C ARG A 72 5.33 2.17 -12.66
N ARG A 73 6.14 1.30 -13.29
CA ARG A 73 5.62 0.22 -14.12
C ARG A 73 4.67 -0.69 -13.34
N TRP A 74 4.95 -0.86 -12.06
CA TRP A 74 4.13 -1.56 -11.09
C TRP A 74 3.65 -0.60 -9.99
N PRO A 75 2.57 -0.94 -9.26
CA PRO A 75 2.16 -0.15 -8.10
C PRO A 75 3.26 -0.10 -7.04
N PRO A 76 3.18 0.84 -6.09
CA PRO A 76 4.00 0.74 -4.89
C PRO A 76 3.66 -0.53 -4.10
N SER A 77 4.65 -1.06 -3.39
CA SER A 77 4.43 -2.04 -2.35
C SER A 77 3.70 -1.40 -1.17
N ALA A 78 2.92 -2.16 -0.41
CA ALA A 78 2.13 -1.61 0.68
C ALA A 78 2.11 -2.50 1.92
N LEU A 79 2.53 -1.93 3.06
CA LEU A 79 2.66 -2.65 4.32
C LEU A 79 2.21 -1.77 5.49
N PHE A 80 1.28 -2.25 6.30
CA PHE A 80 0.99 -1.64 7.60
C PHE A 80 2.11 -1.98 8.59
N VAL A 81 2.65 -0.97 9.25
CA VAL A 81 3.85 -1.13 10.08
C VAL A 81 3.61 -0.70 11.51
N ASN A 82 4.42 -1.25 12.42
CA ASN A 82 4.52 -0.72 13.77
C ASN A 82 5.10 0.71 13.70
N PRO A 83 4.42 1.72 14.28
CA PRO A 83 4.84 3.12 14.17
C PRO A 83 6.18 3.39 14.85
N GLY A 84 6.61 2.56 15.82
CA GLY A 84 7.90 2.71 16.50
C GLY A 84 9.08 2.13 15.71
N THR A 85 8.86 1.08 14.92
CA THR A 85 9.94 0.38 14.18
C THR A 85 9.90 0.62 12.67
N LEU A 86 8.77 1.11 12.15
CA LEU A 86 8.49 1.29 10.71
C LEU A 86 8.63 0.01 9.89
N ALA A 87 8.50 -1.13 10.57
CA ALA A 87 8.53 -2.46 10.00
C ALA A 87 7.32 -3.27 10.50
N TYR A 88 7.12 -4.43 9.88
CA TYR A 88 6.16 -5.43 10.33
C TYR A 88 6.90 -6.72 10.67
N GLN A 89 6.75 -7.18 11.91
CA GLN A 89 7.29 -8.44 12.39
C GLN A 89 6.15 -9.36 12.79
N TYR A 90 6.05 -10.52 12.12
CA TYR A 90 5.10 -11.56 12.49
C TYR A 90 5.67 -12.42 13.62
N PRO A 91 4.91 -12.72 14.70
CA PRO A 91 3.50 -12.33 14.94
C PRO A 91 3.31 -11.04 15.77
N ASP A 92 4.38 -10.41 16.25
CA ASP A 92 4.30 -9.36 17.28
C ASP A 92 3.56 -8.08 16.85
N ASP A 93 3.57 -7.77 15.55
CA ASP A 93 2.99 -6.54 15.00
C ASP A 93 1.59 -6.73 14.40
N GLN A 94 0.94 -7.89 14.58
CA GLN A 94 -0.40 -8.15 14.02
C GLN A 94 -1.45 -7.07 14.36
N ARG A 95 -1.39 -6.51 15.59
CA ARG A 95 -2.29 -5.44 16.06
C ARG A 95 -2.19 -4.12 15.29
N PHE A 96 -1.11 -3.94 14.50
CA PHE A 96 -0.89 -2.77 13.65
C PHE A 96 -1.42 -2.99 12.23
N VAL A 97 -2.09 -4.11 11.95
CA VAL A 97 -2.71 -4.38 10.66
C VAL A 97 -4.23 -4.24 10.83
N PRO A 98 -4.90 -3.37 10.07
CA PRO A 98 -6.35 -3.28 10.10
C PRO A 98 -6.96 -4.55 9.52
N ARG A 99 -8.15 -4.94 9.98
CA ARG A 99 -8.94 -5.99 9.36
C ARG A 99 -9.79 -5.38 8.24
N LEU A 100 -9.34 -5.50 7.00
CA LEU A 100 -10.05 -5.03 5.81
C LEU A 100 -10.58 -6.24 5.03
N THR A 101 -11.88 -6.26 4.73
CA THR A 101 -12.52 -7.40 4.06
C THR A 101 -13.33 -7.03 2.82
N SER A 102 -12.96 -5.93 2.15
CA SER A 102 -13.61 -5.53 0.90
C SER A 102 -13.16 -6.42 -0.27
N ASN A 103 -14.00 -6.57 -1.29
CA ASN A 103 -13.65 -7.34 -2.49
C ASN A 103 -12.46 -6.73 -3.26
N GLU A 104 -12.23 -5.42 -3.14
CA GLU A 104 -11.19 -4.69 -3.86
C GLU A 104 -9.87 -4.56 -3.05
N CYS A 105 -9.95 -4.77 -1.73
CA CYS A 105 -8.83 -4.63 -0.81
C CYS A 105 -9.08 -5.45 0.46
N HIS A 106 -8.24 -6.46 0.66
CA HIS A 106 -8.25 -7.34 1.82
C HIS A 106 -6.88 -7.33 2.50
N THR A 107 -6.83 -7.45 3.83
CA THR A 107 -5.57 -7.54 4.57
C THR A 107 -5.40 -8.91 5.19
N HIS A 108 -4.23 -9.50 4.97
CA HIS A 108 -3.80 -10.72 5.64
C HIS A 108 -2.64 -10.39 6.56
N THR A 109 -2.71 -10.79 7.83
CA THR A 109 -1.58 -10.66 8.75
C THR A 109 -0.53 -11.77 8.57
N ALA A 110 -0.92 -12.87 7.93
CA ALA A 110 -0.14 -14.10 7.88
C ALA A 110 -0.40 -14.87 6.58
N TYR A 111 -0.08 -14.27 5.44
CA TYR A 111 -0.14 -14.91 4.13
C TYR A 111 1.08 -15.79 3.90
N GLU A 112 0.87 -17.00 3.35
CA GLU A 112 1.95 -17.93 3.04
C GLU A 112 2.67 -17.51 1.76
N LYS A 113 3.98 -17.26 1.86
CA LYS A 113 4.78 -16.91 0.68
C LYS A 113 5.03 -18.13 -0.19
N PRO A 114 5.09 -17.95 -1.53
CA PRO A 114 5.78 -18.92 -2.38
C PRO A 114 7.22 -19.12 -1.88
N GLY A 115 7.59 -20.36 -1.55
CA GLY A 115 8.91 -20.69 -0.98
C GLY A 115 8.97 -20.76 0.56
N GLY A 116 7.85 -20.54 1.26
CA GLY A 116 7.72 -20.72 2.71
C GLY A 116 7.85 -19.43 3.52
N GLY A 117 7.40 -19.49 4.78
CA GLY A 117 7.29 -18.34 5.68
C GLY A 117 5.97 -17.59 5.55
N ARG A 118 5.76 -16.62 6.44
CA ARG A 118 4.54 -15.79 6.52
C ARG A 118 4.88 -14.33 6.27
N MET A 119 3.97 -13.61 5.62
CA MET A 119 4.01 -12.15 5.48
C MET A 119 2.67 -11.51 5.75
N GLN A 120 2.70 -10.22 6.04
CA GLN A 120 1.52 -9.41 5.81
C GLN A 120 1.31 -9.22 4.30
N LEU A 121 0.07 -9.30 3.84
CA LEU A 121 -0.33 -9.01 2.47
C LEU A 121 -1.50 -8.04 2.47
N VAL A 122 -1.35 -6.91 1.78
CA VAL A 122 -2.48 -6.07 1.36
C VAL A 122 -2.90 -6.54 -0.03
N CYS A 123 -3.90 -7.41 -0.09
CA CYS A 123 -4.43 -7.94 -1.34
C CYS A 123 -5.32 -6.88 -2.01
N CYS A 124 -4.72 -6.08 -2.89
CA CYS A 124 -5.37 -5.03 -3.67
C CYS A 124 -4.64 -4.84 -5.01
N SER A 125 -5.34 -4.72 -6.13
CA SER A 125 -4.70 -4.54 -7.45
C SER A 125 -3.92 -3.23 -7.60
N ALA A 126 -4.05 -2.30 -6.65
CA ALA A 126 -3.24 -1.09 -6.57
C ALA A 126 -1.97 -1.27 -5.70
N VAL A 127 -1.61 -2.51 -5.35
CA VAL A 127 -0.47 -2.86 -4.49
C VAL A 127 0.43 -3.87 -5.20
N LEU A 128 1.75 -3.70 -5.10
CA LEU A 128 2.74 -4.56 -5.79
C LEU A 128 2.55 -6.05 -5.48
N GLU A 129 2.40 -6.39 -4.20
CA GLU A 129 2.35 -7.76 -3.71
C GLU A 129 1.20 -8.57 -4.31
N PHE A 130 0.12 -7.90 -4.74
CA PHE A 130 -0.98 -8.52 -5.46
C PHE A 130 -0.52 -9.22 -6.76
N TYR A 131 0.45 -8.61 -7.46
CA TYR A 131 1.03 -9.14 -8.69
C TYR A 131 2.09 -10.20 -8.44
N GLU A 132 2.75 -10.16 -7.27
CA GLU A 132 3.74 -11.17 -6.87
C GLU A 132 3.11 -12.52 -6.55
N VAL A 133 1.88 -12.52 -6.03
CA VAL A 133 1.12 -13.74 -5.71
C VAL A 133 0.24 -14.22 -6.88
N LEU A 134 0.41 -13.65 -8.08
CA LEU A 134 -0.23 -14.06 -9.34
C LEU A 134 -1.76 -14.09 -9.31
N HIS A 135 -2.40 -13.14 -8.64
CA HIS A 135 -3.85 -13.00 -8.73
C HIS A 135 -4.29 -12.59 -10.15
N GLU A 136 -5.36 -13.20 -10.65
CA GLU A 136 -6.05 -12.73 -11.85
C GLU A 136 -6.84 -11.44 -11.52
N VAL A 137 -6.78 -10.46 -12.43
CA VAL A 137 -7.48 -9.17 -12.31
C VAL A 137 -8.23 -8.92 -13.60
N ALA A 138 -9.46 -8.43 -13.49
CA ALA A 138 -10.14 -7.86 -14.65
C ALA A 138 -9.35 -6.64 -15.19
N ASP A 139 -9.23 -6.51 -16.51
CA ASP A 139 -8.36 -5.52 -17.17
C ASP A 139 -8.59 -4.06 -16.70
N ASP A 140 -9.82 -3.76 -16.29
CA ASP A 140 -10.29 -2.48 -15.76
C ASP A 140 -9.80 -2.15 -14.34
N HIS A 141 -9.32 -3.14 -13.58
CA HIS A 141 -8.75 -2.95 -12.25
C HIS A 141 -7.22 -3.01 -12.21
N VAL A 142 -6.56 -3.20 -13.36
CA VAL A 142 -5.10 -3.29 -13.46
C VAL A 142 -4.43 -1.92 -13.28
N TRP A 143 -3.31 -1.91 -12.57
CA TRP A 143 -2.41 -0.77 -12.45
C TRP A 143 -1.93 -0.29 -13.82
N ARG A 144 -1.97 1.02 -14.04
CA ARG A 144 -1.50 1.65 -15.28
C ARG A 144 -0.27 2.52 -14.98
N PRO A 145 0.72 2.58 -15.88
CA PRO A 145 1.84 3.51 -15.74
C PRO A 145 1.47 5.00 -15.72
N THR A 146 0.22 5.37 -15.96
CA THR A 146 -0.28 6.74 -15.78
C THR A 146 -0.81 7.00 -14.37
N ASP A 147 -1.05 5.95 -13.60
CA ASP A 147 -1.49 6.04 -12.21
C ASP A 147 -0.36 6.60 -11.33
N THR A 148 -0.75 7.11 -10.16
CA THR A 148 0.18 7.55 -9.11
C THR A 148 -0.05 6.73 -7.84
N PHE A 149 0.89 6.76 -6.90
CA PHE A 149 0.74 6.11 -5.59
C PHE A 149 -0.51 6.53 -4.81
N TYR A 150 -1.12 7.68 -5.17
CA TYR A 150 -2.38 8.10 -4.60
C TYR A 150 -3.53 7.13 -4.89
N LYS A 151 -3.50 6.40 -6.02
CA LYS A 151 -4.47 5.33 -6.32
C LYS A 151 -4.44 4.23 -5.27
N THR A 152 -3.25 3.83 -4.83
CA THR A 152 -3.06 2.85 -3.74
C THR A 152 -3.64 3.37 -2.42
N ILE A 153 -3.31 4.61 -2.06
CA ILE A 153 -3.83 5.28 -0.85
C ILE A 153 -5.36 5.30 -0.87
N MET A 154 -5.96 5.67 -2.00
CA MET A 154 -7.41 5.78 -2.14
C MET A 154 -8.12 4.43 -2.14
N ALA A 155 -7.55 3.39 -2.77
CA ALA A 155 -8.11 2.05 -2.72
C ALA A 155 -8.18 1.53 -1.28
N ILE A 156 -7.10 1.70 -0.50
CA ILE A 156 -7.05 1.28 0.90
C ILE A 156 -8.00 2.14 1.77
N ARG A 157 -8.05 3.46 1.57
CA ARG A 157 -9.00 4.34 2.28
C ARG A 157 -10.46 3.99 2.00
N LYS A 158 -10.79 3.64 0.76
CA LYS A 158 -12.14 3.17 0.39
C LYS A 158 -12.50 1.89 1.17
N ALA A 159 -11.54 0.98 1.34
CA ALA A 159 -11.74 -0.23 2.12
C ALA A 159 -11.95 0.06 3.62
N PHE A 160 -11.21 1.01 4.19
CA PHE A 160 -11.46 1.49 5.55
C PHE A 160 -12.89 2.02 5.73
N GLY A 161 -13.41 2.77 4.77
CA GLY A 161 -14.76 3.32 4.84
C GLY A 161 -15.90 2.33 4.59
N SER A 162 -15.63 1.18 3.96
CA SER A 162 -16.68 0.24 3.51
C SER A 162 -16.66 -1.13 4.19
N ALA A 163 -15.50 -1.59 4.67
CA ALA A 163 -15.33 -2.96 5.16
C ALA A 163 -14.25 -3.08 6.25
N TYR A 164 -14.16 -2.07 7.13
CA TYR A 164 -13.25 -2.10 8.27
C TYR A 164 -13.85 -2.86 9.46
N GLY A 165 -13.13 -3.89 9.93
CA GLY A 165 -13.54 -4.77 11.01
C GLY A 165 -12.83 -4.54 12.35
N GLY A 166 -12.09 -3.45 12.52
CA GLY A 166 -11.27 -3.21 13.71
C GLY A 166 -9.80 -3.65 13.55
N ARG A 167 -9.07 -3.66 14.68
CA ARG A 167 -7.72 -4.23 14.75
C ARG A 167 -7.74 -5.74 14.53
N SER A 168 -6.70 -6.25 13.87
CA SER A 168 -6.53 -7.69 13.64
C SER A 168 -6.30 -8.46 14.93
#